data_AF-A0A661D220-F1
#
_entry.id   AF-A0A661D220-F1
#
_cell.length_a   1.000
_cell.length_b   1.000
_cell.length_c   1.000
_cell.angle_alpha   90.00
_cell.angle_beta   90.00
_cell.angle_gamma   90.00
#
_symmetry.space_group_name_H-M   'P 1'
#
loop_
_entity.id
_entity.type
_entity.pdbx_description
1 polymer ?
#
loop_
_entity_poly.entity_id
_entity_poly.type
_entity_poly.pdbx_seq_one_letter_code
_entity_poly.pdbx_strand_id
1 'polypeptide(L)' 'MEAAFAWLAKSVDAAAATLETKTQAEMMAPIAEGPVMGGEPRAAIIAAIAEHTAHHRGSLAVYGRMLGYAPPMPYSD' A
#
# COMPACT_ATOMS: atom_id res chain seq x y z
N MET A 1 -2.40 -16.24 -11.11
CA MET A 1 -1.75 -14.92 -11.29
C MET A 1 -2.78 -13.84 -11.62
N GLU A 2 -3.65 -14.06 -12.61
CA GLU A 2 -4.75 -13.12 -12.96
C GLU A 2 -5.66 -12.75 -11.78
N ALA A 3 -6.13 -13.74 -11.01
CA ALA A 3 -6.97 -13.47 -9.84
C ALA A 3 -6.28 -12.60 -8.77
N ALA A 4 -4.96 -12.76 -8.60
CA ALA A 4 -4.19 -11.95 -7.65
C ALA A 4 -4.07 -10.49 -8.13
N PHE A 5 -3.82 -10.27 -9.42
CA PHE A 5 -3.78 -8.93 -10.00
C PHE A 5 -5.15 -8.25 -10.00
N ALA A 6 -6.22 -8.97 -10.33
CA ALA A 6 -7.58 -8.46 -10.26
C ALA A 6 -7.95 -8.06 -8.82
N TRP A 7 -7.54 -8.85 -7.82
CA TRP A 7 -7.78 -8.51 -6.42
C TRP A 7 -6.99 -7.27 -5.98
N LEU A 8 -5.72 -7.16 -6.39
CA LEU A 8 -4.90 -5.99 -6.10
C LEU A 8 -5.50 -4.72 -6.71
N ALA A 9 -5.89 -4.76 -7.99
CA ALA A 9 -6.52 -3.64 -8.68
C ALA A 9 -7.80 -3.19 -7.96
N LYS A 10 -8.71 -4.14 -7.68
CA LYS A 10 -9.94 -3.86 -6.92
C LYS A 10 -9.65 -3.20 -5.57
N SER A 11 -8.61 -3.64 -4.87
CA SER A 11 -8.26 -3.09 -3.55
C SER A 11 -7.73 -1.67 -3.65
N VAL A 12 -6.90 -1.37 -4.65
CA VAL A 12 -6.38 -0.02 -4.92
C VAL A 12 -7.50 0.92 -5.35
N ASP A 13 -8.39 0.48 -6.24
CA ASP A 13 -9.53 1.27 -6.71
C ASP A 13 -10.49 1.61 -5.56
N ALA A 14 -10.77 0.65 -4.68
CA ALA A 14 -11.61 0.87 -3.50
C ALA A 14 -10.95 1.85 -2.51
N ALA A 15 -9.63 1.77 -2.33
CA ALA A 15 -8.89 2.71 -1.51
C ALA A 15 -8.95 4.13 -2.10
N ALA A 16 -8.71 4.29 -3.40
CA ALA A 16 -8.81 5.57 -4.10
C ALA A 16 -10.21 6.19 -3.96
N ALA A 17 -11.26 5.42 -4.29
CA ALA A 17 -12.65 5.86 -4.16
C ALA A 17 -13.01 6.26 -2.71
N THR A 18 -12.44 5.57 -1.71
CA THR A 18 -12.65 5.94 -0.30
C THR A 18 -11.98 7.28 0.01
N LEU A 19 -10.72 7.45 -0.41
CA LEU A 19 -9.92 8.65 -0.13
C LEU A 19 -10.47 9.90 -0.80
N GLU A 20 -11.05 9.78 -1.99
CA GLU A 20 -11.73 10.88 -2.70
C GLU A 20 -12.87 11.51 -1.89
N THR A 21 -13.49 10.74 -0.97
CA THR A 21 -14.58 11.22 -0.12
C THR A 21 -14.11 11.88 1.17
N LYS A 22 -12.79 11.88 1.47
CA LYS A 22 -12.27 12.33 2.77
C LYS A 22 -11.74 13.75 2.73
N THR A 23 -12.13 14.51 3.74
CA THR A 23 -11.56 15.83 4.04
C THR A 23 -10.24 15.70 4.78
N GLN A 24 -9.42 16.76 4.75
CA GLN A 24 -8.20 16.83 5.55
C GLN A 24 -8.47 16.62 7.04
N ALA A 25 -9.54 17.21 7.59
CA ALA A 25 -9.89 17.06 9.00
C ALA A 25 -10.20 15.60 9.37
N GLU A 26 -10.94 14.88 8.53
CA GLU A 26 -11.20 13.45 8.73
C GLU A 26 -9.92 12.61 8.63
N MET A 27 -8.99 12.98 7.76
CA MET A 27 -7.70 12.30 7.62
C MET A 27 -6.74 12.59 8.79
N MET A 28 -6.90 13.72 9.46
CA MET A 28 -6.13 14.07 10.67
C MET A 28 -6.77 13.54 11.96
N ALA A 29 -8.01 13.06 11.91
CA ALA A 29 -8.63 12.41 13.06
C ALA A 29 -7.82 11.17 13.48
N PRO A 30 -7.74 10.88 14.79
CA PRO A 30 -6.96 9.75 15.29
C PRO A 30 -7.59 8.42 14.86
N ILE A 31 -6.73 7.43 14.66
CA ILE A 31 -7.10 6.02 14.60
C ILE A 31 -7.60 5.61 15.98
N ALA A 32 -8.65 4.80 16.02
CA ALA A 32 -9.18 4.29 17.28
C ALA A 32 -8.10 3.54 18.06
N GLU A 33 -8.16 3.62 19.39
CA GLU A 33 -7.24 2.90 20.27
C GLU A 33 -7.17 1.41 19.92
N GLY A 34 -5.96 0.87 19.92
CA GLY A 34 -5.72 -0.51 19.50
C GLY A 34 -4.22 -0.84 19.44
N PRO A 35 -3.89 -2.13 19.20
CA PRO A 35 -2.50 -2.60 19.24
C PRO A 35 -1.63 -2.10 18.09
N VAL A 36 -2.23 -1.51 17.06
CA VAL A 36 -1.53 -1.05 15.85
C VAL A 36 -1.96 0.37 15.55
N MET A 37 -1.01 1.30 15.60
CA MET A 37 -1.17 2.71 15.21
C MET A 37 -2.30 3.46 15.94
N GLY A 38 -2.71 3.00 17.14
CA GLY A 38 -3.73 3.70 17.94
C GLY A 38 -3.30 5.14 18.24
N GLY A 39 -4.23 6.10 18.08
CA GLY A 39 -3.96 7.51 18.33
C GLY A 39 -3.26 8.27 17.19
N GLU A 40 -2.60 7.58 16.25
CA GLU A 40 -1.98 8.21 15.09
C GLU A 40 -3.03 8.80 14.13
N PRO A 41 -2.71 9.84 13.34
CA PRO A 41 -3.61 10.35 12.32
C PRO A 41 -3.96 9.26 11.29
N ARG A 42 -5.22 9.18 10.85
CA ARG A 42 -5.64 8.22 9.80
C ARG A 42 -4.83 8.35 8.51
N ALA A 43 -4.31 9.54 8.20
CA ALA A 43 -3.38 9.75 7.09
C ALA A 43 -2.12 8.87 7.16
N ALA A 44 -1.66 8.51 8.37
CA ALA A 44 -0.51 7.63 8.57
C ALA A 44 -0.73 6.21 7.99
N ILE A 45 -1.99 5.77 7.85
CA ILE A 45 -2.33 4.47 7.23
C ILE A 45 -1.82 4.42 5.79
N ILE A 46 -1.93 5.52 5.04
CA ILE A 46 -1.53 5.58 3.64
C ILE A 46 -0.01 5.38 3.53
N ALA A 47 0.75 6.09 4.37
CA ALA A 47 2.20 5.95 4.43
C ALA A 47 2.60 4.51 4.82
N ALA A 48 1.95 3.93 5.83
CA ALA A 48 2.20 2.56 6.25
C ALA A 48 1.95 1.54 5.12
N ILE A 49 0.86 1.68 4.36
CA ILE A 49 0.56 0.82 3.21
C ILE A 49 1.61 1.00 2.09
N ALA A 50 2.00 2.24 1.80
CA ALA A 50 2.99 2.52 0.76
C ALA A 50 4.35 1.90 1.08
N GLU A 51 4.85 2.08 2.31
CA GLU A 51 6.10 1.51 2.79
C GLU A 51 6.06 -0.03 2.80
N HIS A 52 4.98 -0.62 3.32
CA HIS A 52 4.80 -2.07 3.33
C HIS A 52 4.78 -2.66 1.91
N THR A 53 4.12 -1.98 0.97
CA THR A 53 4.10 -2.37 -0.44
C THR A 53 5.49 -2.29 -1.07
N ALA A 54 6.25 -1.22 -0.80
CA ALA A 54 7.62 -1.09 -1.29
C ALA A 54 8.55 -2.18 -0.72
N HIS A 55 8.43 -2.47 0.58
CA HIS A 55 9.17 -3.53 1.26
C HIS A 55 8.93 -4.91 0.60
N HIS A 56 7.67 -5.28 0.39
CA HIS A 56 7.35 -6.57 -0.23
C HIS A 56 7.70 -6.61 -1.71
N ARG A 57 7.57 -5.50 -2.45
CA ARG A 57 8.06 -5.40 -3.83
C ARG A 57 9.57 -5.68 -3.90
N GLY A 58 10.35 -5.14 -2.97
CA GLY A 58 11.78 -5.41 -2.85
C GLY A 58 12.07 -6.89 -2.62
N SER A 59 11.35 -7.53 -1.69
CA SER A 59 11.47 -8.96 -1.42
C SER A 59 11.11 -9.82 -2.65
N LEU A 60 10.02 -9.48 -3.35
CA LEU A 60 9.64 -10.17 -4.58
C LEU A 60 10.67 -10.00 -5.70
N ALA A 61 11.33 -8.85 -5.79
CA ALA A 61 12.42 -8.64 -6.74
C ALA A 61 13.62 -9.56 -6.45
N VAL A 62 13.92 -9.85 -5.18
CA VAL A 62 14.95 -10.83 -4.81
C VAL A 62 14.55 -12.23 -5.27
N TYR A 63 13.32 -12.66 -4.98
CA TYR A 63 12.82 -13.97 -5.43
C TYR A 63 12.78 -14.09 -6.96
N GLY A 64 12.38 -13.03 -7.65
CA GLY A 64 12.42 -12.96 -9.11
C GLY A 64 13.82 -13.23 -9.66
N ARG A 65 14.85 -12.58 -9.10
CA ARG A 65 16.25 -12.80 -9.51
C ARG A 65 16.72 -14.22 -9.27
N MET A 66 16.33 -14.86 -8.16
CA MET A 66 16.66 -16.26 -7.88
C MET A 66 16.06 -17.22 -8.93
N LEU A 67 14.94 -16.83 -9.55
CA LEU A 67 14.29 -17.57 -10.63
C LEU A 67 14.76 -17.14 -12.03
N GLY A 68 15.79 -16.30 -12.13
CA GLY A 68 16.32 -15.79 -13.42
C GLY A 68 15.49 -14.68 -14.06
N TYR A 69 14.48 -14.15 -13.37
CA TYR A 69 13.74 -12.97 -13.81
C TYR A 69 14.52 -11.68 -13.47
N ALA A 70 14.57 -10.73 -14.40
CA ALA A 70 15.14 -9.40 -14.18
C ALA A 70 14.00 -8.39 -13.88
N PRO A 71 13.75 -8.04 -12.61
CA PRO A 71 12.68 -7.11 -12.27
C PRO A 71 13.00 -5.70 -12.80
N PRO A 72 11.99 -4.96 -13.27
CA PRO A 72 12.18 -3.57 -13.68
C PRO A 72 12.62 -2.72 -12.48
N MET A 73 13.42 -1.68 -12.76
CA MET A 73 13.79 -0.71 -11.75
C MET A 73 12.55 0.11 -11.35
N PRO A 74 12.23 0.22 -10.05
CA PRO A 74 11.19 1.15 -9.61
C PRO A 74 11.59 2.59 -9.92
N TYR A 75 10.61 3.41 -10.32
CA TYR A 75 10.75 4.86 -10.54
C TYR A 75 11.63 5.28 -11.74
N SER A 76 12.05 4.33 -12.59
CA SER A 76 12.57 4.68 -13.91
C SER A 76 11.41 4.80 -14.90
N ASP A 77 11.49 5.79 -15.80
CA ASP A 77 10.60 5.92 -16.94
C ASP A 77 10.71 4.71 -17.89
#